data_AF-A0ABD0S178-F1
#
_entry.id   AF-A0ABD0S178-F1
#
_cell.length_a   1.000
_cell.length_b   1.000
_cell.length_c   1.000
_cell.angle_alpha   90.00
_cell.angle_beta   90.00
_cell.angle_gamma   90.00
#
_symmetry.space_group_name_H-M   'P 1'
#
loop_
_entity.id
_entity.type
_entity.pdbx_description
1 polymer ?
#
loop_
_entity_poly.entity_id
_entity_poly.type
_entity_poly.pdbx_seq_one_letter_code
_entity_poly.pdbx_strand_id
1 'polypeptide(L)'
;YKGPGVASVSRAESVGRLAQCGHLYHLQCLVAMYNNGNKDGSLQCPTCKTIYGVKTGNQPPGKMEYHVIPHSLPGHPDCKTIRIIYNLPPGIQ
;
A
#
# COMPACT_ATOMS: atom_id res chain seq x y z
N TYR A 1 -40.60 25.62 7.85
CA TYR A 1 -40.71 24.61 8.92
C TYR A 1 -39.39 24.56 9.69
N LYS A 2 -39.39 24.89 10.99
CA LYS A 2 -38.22 24.76 11.87
C LYS A 2 -38.11 23.29 12.31
N GLY A 3 -37.16 22.56 11.74
CA GLY A 3 -36.82 21.19 12.12
C GLY A 3 -35.81 21.16 13.29
N PRO A 4 -35.68 20.02 13.99
CA PRO A 4 -34.87 19.91 15.20
C PRO A 4 -33.39 20.16 14.89
N GLY A 5 -32.70 20.80 15.82
CA GLY A 5 -31.34 21.30 15.68
C GLY A 5 -30.39 20.20 15.19
N VAL A 6 -29.82 20.42 14.00
CA VAL A 6 -28.63 19.73 13.56
C VAL A 6 -27.52 20.18 14.50
N ALA A 7 -27.26 19.37 15.54
CA ALA A 7 -26.06 19.49 16.35
C ALA A 7 -24.89 19.62 15.38
N SER A 8 -24.04 20.62 15.60
CA SER A 8 -22.79 20.80 14.87
C SER A 8 -21.98 19.52 15.01
N VAL A 9 -22.08 18.61 14.03
CA VAL A 9 -21.27 17.39 14.00
C VAL A 9 -19.84 17.88 13.98
N SER A 10 -19.17 17.73 15.12
CA SER A 10 -17.77 18.09 15.22
C SER A 10 -17.03 17.26 14.17
N ARG A 11 -16.06 17.86 13.44
CA ARG A 11 -15.24 17.10 12.46
C ARG A 11 -14.62 15.84 13.08
N ALA A 12 -14.48 15.80 14.41
CA ALA A 12 -13.98 14.70 15.22
C ALA A 12 -14.87 13.44 15.24
N GLU A 13 -16.16 13.53 14.91
CA GLU A 13 -17.11 12.39 14.98
C GLU A 13 -17.45 11.78 13.60
N SER A 14 -16.75 12.20 12.55
CA SER A 14 -17.01 11.73 11.20
C SER A 14 -16.56 10.28 10.98
N VAL A 15 -17.49 9.40 10.61
CA VAL A 15 -17.23 8.01 10.21
C VAL A 15 -17.28 7.88 8.69
N GLY A 16 -16.25 7.27 8.10
CA GLY A 16 -16.18 6.98 6.68
C GLY A 16 -16.22 5.48 6.39
N ARG A 17 -16.70 5.13 5.19
CA ARG A 17 -16.70 3.77 4.65
C ARG A 17 -15.66 3.66 3.53
N LEU A 18 -14.76 2.69 3.60
CA LEU A 18 -13.82 2.44 2.52
C LEU A 18 -14.55 1.81 1.32
N ALA A 19 -14.40 2.41 0.14
CA ALA A 19 -15.28 2.15 -1.01
C ALA A 19 -15.26 0.70 -1.54
N GLN A 20 -14.10 0.02 -1.52
CA GLN A 20 -13.95 -1.31 -2.12
C GLN A 20 -14.30 -2.44 -1.14
N CYS A 21 -13.84 -2.33 0.12
CA CYS A 21 -14.01 -3.39 1.12
C CYS A 21 -15.14 -3.12 2.12
N GLY A 22 -15.75 -1.93 2.09
CA GLY A 22 -16.92 -1.60 2.90
C GLY A 22 -16.70 -1.43 4.41
N HIS A 23 -15.48 -1.64 4.92
CA HIS A 23 -15.14 -1.42 6.34
C HIS A 23 -15.25 0.05 6.76
N LEU A 24 -15.70 0.27 8.00
CA LEU A 24 -16.01 1.58 8.58
C LEU A 24 -14.97 1.99 9.62
N TYR A 25 -14.58 3.25 9.61
CA TYR A 25 -13.65 3.83 10.59
C TYR A 25 -13.96 5.30 10.82
N HIS A 26 -13.60 5.86 11.98
CA HIS A 26 -13.52 7.31 12.13
C HIS A 26 -12.51 7.86 11.11
N LEU A 27 -12.86 8.93 10.40
CA LEU A 27 -11.98 9.55 9.40
C LEU A 27 -10.66 9.98 10.05
N GLN A 28 -10.71 10.48 11.28
CA GLN A 28 -9.51 10.89 12.02
C GLN A 28 -8.59 9.70 12.36
N CYS A 29 -9.15 8.53 12.67
CA CYS A 29 -8.34 7.32 12.89
C CYS A 29 -7.63 6.88 11.60
N LEU A 30 -8.31 6.94 10.45
CA LEU A 30 -7.69 6.65 9.16
C LEU A 30 -6.58 7.65 8.81
N VAL A 31 -6.82 8.95 9.05
CA VAL A 31 -5.82 10.00 8.83
C VAL A 31 -4.61 9.81 9.76
N ALA A 32 -4.83 9.54 11.05
CA ALA A 32 -3.75 9.28 11.99
C ALA A 32 -2.93 8.04 11.61
N MET A 33 -3.61 6.96 11.22
CA MET A 33 -2.95 5.75 10.74
C MET A 33 -2.10 6.03 9.49
N TYR A 34 -2.65 6.71 8.50
CA TYR A 34 -1.92 7.09 7.29
C TYR A 34 -0.70 7.97 7.63
N ASN A 35 -0.88 8.94 8.53
CA ASN A 35 0.17 9.87 8.93
C ASN A 35 1.29 9.22 9.75
N ASN A 36 1.05 8.07 10.37
CA ASN A 36 2.07 7.28 11.07
C ASN A 36 2.72 6.21 10.17
N GLY A 37 2.20 6.01 8.96
CA GLY A 37 2.76 5.10 7.97
C GLY A 37 3.75 5.78 7.03
N ASN A 38 4.05 5.09 5.92
CA ASN A 38 5.02 5.55 4.91
C ASN A 38 4.56 6.78 4.10
N LYS A 39 3.28 7.15 4.19
CA LYS A 39 2.67 8.25 3.41
C LYS A 39 2.98 8.15 1.92
N ASP A 40 2.99 6.94 1.40
CA ASP A 40 3.34 6.61 0.01
C ASP A 40 2.20 6.92 -0.99
N GLY A 41 1.16 7.63 -0.55
CA GLY A 41 -0.05 7.88 -1.32
C GLY A 41 -1.04 6.71 -1.32
N SER A 42 -0.71 5.60 -0.67
CA SER A 42 -1.61 4.45 -0.52
C SER A 42 -2.22 4.36 0.89
N LEU A 43 -3.45 3.86 0.96
CA LEU A 43 -4.13 3.55 2.21
C LEU A 43 -4.42 2.06 2.24
N GLN A 44 -3.96 1.36 3.28
CA GLN A 44 -4.27 -0.05 3.48
C GLN A 44 -5.36 -0.21 4.54
N CYS A 45 -6.44 -0.93 4.21
CA CYS A 45 -7.50 -1.24 5.18
C CYS A 45 -6.92 -2.07 6.35
N PRO A 46 -7.05 -1.61 7.61
CA PRO A 46 -6.56 -2.34 8.78
C PRO A 46 -7.12 -3.75 8.92
N THR A 47 -8.40 -3.94 8.56
CA THR A 47 -9.15 -5.18 8.76
C THR A 47 -8.82 -6.24 7.71
N CYS A 48 -8.92 -5.92 6.43
CA CYS A 48 -8.82 -6.91 5.33
C CYS A 48 -7.61 -6.73 4.41
N LYS A 49 -6.78 -5.71 4.67
CA LYS A 49 -5.54 -5.44 3.92
C LYS A 49 -5.71 -4.98 2.47
N THR A 50 -6.94 -4.75 1.98
CA THR A 50 -7.20 -4.07 0.70
C THR A 50 -6.43 -2.74 0.63
N ILE A 51 -5.73 -2.52 -0.48
CA ILE A 51 -4.93 -1.33 -0.74
C ILE A 51 -5.73 -0.39 -1.65
N TYR A 52 -5.81 0.88 -1.26
CA TYR A 52 -6.38 1.98 -2.02
C TYR A 52 -5.23 2.87 -2.49
N GLY A 53 -5.16 3.12 -3.80
CA GLY A 53 -4.00 3.78 -4.41
C GLY A 53 -2.89 2.81 -4.79
N VAL A 54 -1.69 3.33 -5.06
CA VAL A 54 -0.52 2.54 -5.46
C VAL A 54 0.44 2.46 -4.27
N LYS A 55 0.62 1.26 -3.72
CA LYS A 55 1.57 1.04 -2.62
C LYS A 55 2.98 1.04 -3.15
N THR A 56 3.83 1.92 -2.61
CA THR A 56 5.24 2.01 -2.97
C THR A 56 6.13 1.84 -1.74
N GLY A 57 7.36 1.39 -1.97
CA GLY A 57 8.36 1.19 -0.92
C GLY A 57 9.37 2.32 -0.87
N ASN A 58 10.27 2.25 0.09
CA ASN A 58 11.42 3.15 0.24
C ASN A 58 12.69 2.57 -0.42
N GLN A 59 12.55 1.85 -1.55
CA GLN A 59 13.67 1.22 -2.22
C GLN A 59 14.74 2.27 -2.60
N PRO A 60 16.02 2.10 -2.22
CA PRO A 60 17.07 3.04 -2.58
C PRO A 60 17.37 2.98 -4.09
N PRO A 61 18.09 3.98 -4.64
CA PRO A 61 18.52 3.95 -6.03
C PRO A 61 19.38 2.72 -6.34
N GLY A 62 19.17 2.13 -7.51
CA GLY A 62 19.95 1.00 -7.99
C GLY A 62 19.50 0.53 -9.36
N LYS A 63 19.95 -0.66 -9.76
CA LYS A 63 19.63 -1.26 -11.06
C LYS A 63 19.04 -2.65 -10.88
N MET A 64 18.02 -2.95 -11.68
CA MET A 64 17.46 -4.27 -11.87
C MET A 64 17.69 -4.67 -13.33
N GLU A 65 18.32 -5.81 -13.55
CA GLU A 65 18.59 -6.37 -14.88
C GLU A 65 18.10 -7.82 -14.92
N TYR A 66 17.80 -8.33 -16.12
CA TYR A 66 17.40 -9.74 -16.27
C TYR A 66 17.97 -10.37 -17.54
N HIS A 67 18.21 -11.68 -17.46
CA HIS A 67 18.59 -12.52 -18.59
C HIS A 67 17.88 -13.86 -18.51
N VAL A 68 17.64 -14.50 -19.65
CA VAL A 68 17.19 -15.90 -19.69
C VAL A 68 18.42 -16.80 -19.81
N ILE A 69 18.64 -17.68 -18.84
CA ILE A 69 19.74 -18.65 -18.84
C ILE A 69 19.24 -20.02 -19.32
N PRO A 70 20.07 -20.79 -20.06
CA PRO A 70 19.68 -22.07 -20.64
C PRO A 70 19.74 -23.24 -19.65
N HIS A 71 19.41 -22.99 -18.38
CA HIS A 71 19.39 -24.00 -17.32
C HIS A 71 17.99 -24.06 -16.71
N SER A 72 17.54 -25.27 -16.38
CA SER A 72 16.28 -25.52 -15.68
C SER A 72 16.49 -25.51 -14.16
N LEU A 73 15.51 -25.03 -13.40
CA LEU A 73 15.54 -25.10 -11.94
C LEU A 73 15.11 -26.50 -11.46
N PRO A 74 15.60 -26.95 -10.30
CA PRO A 74 15.06 -28.15 -9.66
C PRO A 74 13.55 -28.05 -9.48
N GLY A 75 12.80 -29.06 -9.92
CA GLY A 75 11.33 -29.07 -9.89
C GLY A 75 10.65 -28.43 -11.11
N HIS A 76 11.41 -27.82 -12.03
CA HIS A 76 10.89 -27.22 -13.27
C HIS A 76 11.69 -27.71 -14.49
N PRO A 77 11.52 -28.99 -14.91
CA PRO A 77 12.22 -29.52 -16.07
C PRO A 77 11.75 -28.87 -17.38
N ASP A 78 12.57 -29.00 -18.42
CA ASP A 78 12.27 -28.60 -19.81
C ASP A 78 11.95 -27.11 -20.05
N CYS A 79 12.33 -26.23 -19.11
CA CYS A 79 12.26 -24.78 -19.30
C CYS A 79 13.57 -24.07 -18.97
N LYS A 80 13.79 -22.91 -19.60
CA LYS A 80 14.88 -21.99 -19.26
C LYS A 80 14.54 -21.21 -17.98
N THR A 81 15.53 -20.56 -17.38
CA THR A 81 15.35 -19.79 -16.14
C THR A 81 15.54 -18.29 -16.39
N ILE A 82 14.67 -17.47 -15.82
CA ILE A 82 14.86 -16.01 -15.77
C ILE A 82 15.77 -15.69 -14.58
N ARG A 83 16.99 -15.22 -14.85
CA ARG A 83 17.92 -14.71 -13.85
C ARG A 83 17.70 -13.22 -13.68
N ILE A 84 17.22 -12.81 -12.51
CA ILE A 84 17.07 -11.41 -12.11
C ILE A 84 18.30 -11.00 -11.29
N ILE A 85 18.92 -9.87 -11.62
CA ILE A 85 20.10 -9.33 -10.94
C ILE A 85 19.73 -7.97 -10.37
N TYR A 86 19.92 -7.80 -9.06
CA TYR A 86 19.78 -6.52 -8.37
C TYR A 86 21.15 -5.98 -7.98
N ASN A 87 21.42 -4.73 -8.33
CA ASN A 87 22.60 -4.00 -7.90
C ASN A 87 22.18 -2.73 -7.15
N LEU A 88 22.33 -2.74 -5.82
CA LEU A 88 21.94 -1.66 -4.91
C LEU A 88 23.23 -1.14 -4.24
N PRO A 89 23.84 -0.05 -4.75
CA PRO A 89 25.07 0.50 -4.16
C PRO A 89 24.82 1.13 -2.78
N PRO A 90 25.85 1.25 -1.93
CA PRO A 90 25.75 1.98 -0.66
C PRO A 90 25.34 3.44 -0.86
N GLY A 91 24.60 4.00 0.10
CA GLY A 91 24.13 5.38 0.08
C GLY A 91 23.83 5.90 1.49
N ILE A 92 23.21 7.07 1.57
CA ILE A 92 22.78 7.72 2.82
C ILE A 92 21.25 7.74 2.86
N GLN A 93 20.68 7.61 4.06
CA GLN A 93 19.24 7.65 4.33
C GLN A 93 18.74 9.09 4.51
#